data_AF-A0A7X7Z361-F1
#
_entry.id   AF-A0A7X7Z361-F1
#
_cell.length_a   1.000
_cell.length_b   1.000
_cell.length_c   1.000
_cell.angle_alpha   90.00
_cell.angle_beta   90.00
_cell.angle_gamma   90.00
#
_symmetry.space_group_name_H-M   'P 1'
#
loop_
_entity.id
_entity.type
_entity.pdbx_description
1 polymer ?
#
loop_
_entity_poly.entity_id
_entity_poly.type
_entity_poly.pdbx_seq_one_letter_code
_entity_poly.pdbx_strand_id
1 'polypeptide(L)'
;MPEQDTKETQKAKIVLVAIPEEKNRYEVVKALATSLGISFEEAGQLLEAMPVELVPSIPIEAGEQFAEKIRVAGGEVEVLPLGKAATRFCDTHPHRRARARCKEPGCNKYICELCVKNAKGKLLCPECYTRYKRRRVLITLGTVAGLFFTIYFYMTYAQDLKRWFRYLYVDTTRVALVFTSRTLNEDAGAYYLKMSQSTEPGTYHYGDAHTYTDIDGWFQREFVRQTGGEINILEVDLYGLYELPGEVPQRARGDTLTYQGLLANRAFHRYFKQLLKVNALDLSAYDYLIFVELTPNTGVEKDYMEQLGSFHDNVAFVKIPIAGVQSNDYYVMTLAYYIARLMGASSHLDDHGYPLFPQGYANPEKKPLYPQENAELTGCYIPFKPFEIRRITTLDQVYLGAQTAYEIGWISKGQRDGQYQNVSNQ
;
A
#
# COMPACT_ATOMS: atom_id res chain seq x y z
N MET A 1 20.26 -8.74 84.78
CA MET A 1 19.03 -7.97 84.48
C MET A 1 18.11 -8.90 83.74
N PRO A 2 16.87 -9.14 84.19
CA PRO A 2 16.00 -10.12 83.56
C PRO A 2 15.46 -9.58 82.23
N GLU A 3 15.46 -10.44 81.21
CA GLU A 3 14.79 -10.23 79.93
C GLU A 3 13.30 -9.98 80.17
N GLN A 4 12.83 -8.81 79.75
CA GLN A 4 11.40 -8.53 79.62
C GLN A 4 10.88 -9.30 78.41
N ASP A 5 10.20 -10.41 78.69
CA ASP A 5 9.38 -11.17 77.76
C ASP A 5 8.22 -10.27 77.29
N THR A 6 8.40 -9.59 76.15
CA THR A 6 7.33 -8.86 75.47
C THR A 6 6.34 -9.89 74.92
N LYS A 7 5.25 -10.14 75.65
CA LYS A 7 4.06 -10.87 75.17
C LYS A 7 3.63 -10.28 73.81
N GLU A 8 3.92 -10.99 72.72
CA GLU A 8 3.36 -10.70 71.39
C GLU A 8 1.83 -10.71 71.50
N THR A 9 1.21 -9.54 71.31
CA THR A 9 -0.24 -9.38 71.36
C THR A 9 -0.86 -10.09 70.16
N GLN A 10 -1.60 -11.17 70.42
CA GLN A 10 -2.32 -11.91 69.39
C GLN A 10 -3.31 -10.97 68.66
N LYS A 11 -3.39 -11.08 67.33
CA LYS A 11 -4.24 -10.23 66.47
C LYS A 11 -5.40 -11.04 65.90
N ALA A 12 -6.53 -10.39 65.69
CA ALA A 12 -7.73 -10.97 65.08
C ALA A 12 -8.21 -10.15 63.88
N LYS A 13 -9.00 -10.80 63.02
CA LYS A 13 -9.83 -10.12 62.02
C LYS A 13 -11.28 -10.05 62.52
N ILE A 14 -11.95 -8.96 62.17
CA ILE A 14 -13.35 -8.72 62.54
C ILE A 14 -14.21 -8.86 61.28
N VAL A 15 -15.18 -9.76 61.33
CA VAL A 15 -16.10 -10.02 60.23
C VAL A 15 -17.52 -9.73 60.70
N LEU A 16 -18.23 -8.87 59.98
CA LEU A 16 -19.67 -8.68 60.17
C LEU A 16 -20.39 -9.76 59.36
N VAL A 17 -21.09 -10.65 60.07
CA VAL A 17 -21.74 -11.84 59.51
C VAL A 17 -23.13 -11.49 59.02
N ALA A 18 -23.93 -10.81 59.83
CA ALA A 18 -25.30 -10.44 59.50
C ALA A 18 -25.79 -9.24 60.31
N ILE A 19 -26.89 -8.64 59.86
CA ILE A 19 -27.70 -7.68 60.63
C ILE A 19 -29.11 -8.29 60.71
N PRO A 20 -29.52 -8.88 61.84
CA PRO A 20 -30.74 -9.68 61.92
C PRO A 20 -32.03 -8.90 61.70
N GLU A 21 -32.06 -7.63 62.09
CA GLU A 21 -33.23 -6.75 61.94
C GLU A 21 -32.88 -5.53 61.07
N GLU A 22 -33.66 -5.30 60.01
CA GLU A 22 -33.39 -4.23 59.05
C GLU A 22 -33.45 -2.81 59.68
N LYS A 23 -34.25 -2.65 60.75
CA LYS A 23 -34.33 -1.41 61.54
C LYS A 23 -33.00 -1.02 62.22
N ASN A 24 -32.11 -1.98 62.45
CA ASN A 24 -30.80 -1.75 63.09
C ASN A 24 -29.72 -1.33 62.07
N ARG A 25 -30.01 -1.42 60.76
CA ARG A 25 -29.05 -1.11 59.70
C ARG A 25 -28.50 0.32 59.81
N TYR A 26 -29.35 1.29 60.14
CA TYR A 26 -28.93 2.68 60.29
C TYR A 26 -27.93 2.88 61.45
N GLU A 27 -28.22 2.28 62.62
CA GLU A 27 -27.35 2.37 63.80
C GLU A 27 -26.03 1.63 63.59
N VAL A 28 -26.05 0.48 62.89
CA VAL A 28 -24.83 -0.24 62.50
C VAL A 28 -23.97 0.59 61.55
N VAL A 29 -24.55 1.22 60.52
CA VAL A 29 -23.79 2.10 59.60
C VAL A 29 -23.18 3.28 60.36
N LYS A 30 -23.92 3.89 61.28
CA LYS A 30 -23.44 5.00 62.10
C LYS A 30 -22.30 4.58 63.03
N ALA A 31 -22.42 3.41 63.67
CA ALA A 31 -21.38 2.86 64.53
C ALA A 31 -20.11 2.49 63.74
N LEU A 32 -20.26 1.96 62.52
CA LEU A 32 -19.15 1.66 61.61
C LEU A 32 -18.45 2.93 61.12
N ALA A 33 -19.20 3.94 60.67
CA ALA A 33 -18.64 5.21 60.22
C ALA A 33 -17.84 5.89 61.33
N THR A 34 -18.39 5.93 62.55
CA THR A 34 -17.72 6.54 63.72
C THR A 34 -16.47 5.75 64.13
N SER A 35 -16.53 4.43 64.10
CA SER A 35 -15.44 3.58 64.62
C SER A 35 -14.31 3.37 63.61
N LEU A 36 -14.59 3.44 62.30
CA LEU A 36 -13.59 3.33 61.22
C LEU A 36 -13.14 4.69 60.68
N GLY A 37 -13.81 5.79 61.07
CA GLY A 37 -13.50 7.14 60.59
C GLY A 37 -13.79 7.35 59.10
N ILE A 38 -14.74 6.60 58.53
CA ILE A 38 -15.15 6.66 57.12
C ILE A 38 -16.48 7.40 56.97
N SER A 39 -16.81 7.84 55.75
CA SER A 39 -18.08 8.49 55.49
C SER A 39 -19.27 7.53 55.65
N PHE A 40 -20.45 8.09 55.93
CA PHE A 40 -21.68 7.30 56.10
C PHE A 40 -22.04 6.51 54.83
N GLU A 41 -21.78 7.07 53.65
CA GLU A 41 -22.03 6.42 52.36
C GLU A 41 -21.08 5.24 52.11
N GLU A 42 -19.78 5.40 52.41
CA GLU A 42 -18.79 4.31 52.32
C GLU A 42 -19.10 3.18 53.31
N ALA A 43 -19.54 3.50 54.53
CA ALA A 43 -19.99 2.51 55.51
C ALA A 43 -21.23 1.75 55.02
N GLY A 44 -22.16 2.41 54.33
CA GLY A 44 -23.32 1.78 53.70
C GLY A 44 -22.95 0.81 52.58
N GLN A 45 -22.03 1.19 51.70
CA GLN A 45 -21.54 0.34 50.60
C GLN A 45 -20.83 -0.93 51.12
N LEU A 46 -20.11 -0.85 52.23
CA LEU A 46 -19.47 -2.02 52.85
C LEU A 46 -20.49 -3.10 53.25
N LEU A 47 -21.70 -2.70 53.66
CA LEU A 47 -22.76 -3.62 54.05
C LEU A 47 -23.44 -4.33 52.86
N GLU A 48 -23.27 -3.86 51.63
CA GLU A 48 -23.84 -4.53 50.45
C GLU A 48 -23.16 -5.87 50.14
N ALA A 49 -21.95 -6.08 50.68
CA ALA A 49 -21.13 -7.28 50.47
C ALA A 49 -21.09 -8.21 51.70
N MET A 50 -22.18 -8.31 52.48
CA MET A 50 -22.25 -9.23 53.64
C MET A 50 -22.11 -10.70 53.21
N PRO A 51 -21.34 -11.53 53.94
CA PRO A 51 -20.49 -11.19 55.09
C PRO A 51 -19.22 -10.42 54.68
N VAL A 52 -18.89 -9.35 55.40
CA VAL A 52 -17.81 -8.41 55.05
C VAL A 52 -16.71 -8.37 56.13
N GLU A 53 -15.45 -8.41 55.71
CA GLU A 53 -14.28 -8.23 56.60
C GLU A 53 -14.08 -6.73 56.87
N LEU A 54 -14.39 -6.29 58.10
CA LEU A 54 -14.35 -4.88 58.50
C LEU A 54 -12.93 -4.41 58.82
N VAL A 55 -12.21 -5.19 59.64
CA VAL A 55 -10.85 -4.87 60.08
C VAL A 55 -9.97 -6.10 59.92
N PRO A 56 -8.92 -6.05 59.08
CA PRO A 56 -8.16 -7.24 58.70
C PRO A 56 -7.08 -7.66 59.71
N SER A 57 -6.75 -6.83 60.71
CA SER A 57 -5.75 -7.13 61.73
C SER A 57 -5.77 -6.09 62.85
N ILE A 58 -6.32 -6.46 64.01
CA ILE A 58 -6.36 -5.64 65.22
C ILE A 58 -5.94 -6.49 66.43
N PRO A 59 -5.24 -5.95 67.45
CA PRO A 59 -5.01 -6.69 68.69
C PRO A 59 -6.33 -7.20 69.26
N ILE A 60 -6.37 -8.45 69.76
CA ILE A 60 -7.62 -9.10 70.19
C ILE A 60 -8.42 -8.24 71.17
N GLU A 61 -7.76 -7.60 72.15
CA GLU A 61 -8.43 -6.75 73.15
C GLU A 61 -9.13 -5.53 72.52
N ALA A 62 -8.45 -4.84 71.60
CA ALA A 62 -9.05 -3.72 70.86
C ALA A 62 -10.10 -4.19 69.85
N GLY A 63 -9.94 -5.40 69.31
CA GLY A 63 -10.89 -6.01 68.40
C GLY A 63 -12.21 -6.40 69.06
N GLU A 64 -12.16 -6.95 70.27
CA GLU A 64 -13.36 -7.26 71.06
C GLU A 64 -14.10 -5.98 71.48
N GLN A 65 -13.39 -4.92 71.89
CA GLN A 65 -14.03 -3.63 72.19
C GLN A 65 -14.73 -3.02 70.98
N PHE A 66 -14.15 -3.18 69.78
CA PHE A 66 -14.77 -2.74 68.54
C PHE A 66 -15.99 -3.61 68.19
N ALA A 67 -15.85 -4.94 68.27
CA ALA A 67 -16.95 -5.87 68.01
C ALA A 67 -18.14 -5.63 68.93
N GLU A 68 -17.89 -5.35 70.21
CA GLU A 68 -18.93 -5.06 71.20
C GLU A 68 -19.76 -3.82 70.84
N LYS A 69 -19.13 -2.74 70.37
CA LYS A 69 -19.85 -1.54 69.93
C LYS A 69 -20.81 -1.83 68.76
N ILE A 70 -20.41 -2.74 67.86
CA ILE A 70 -21.25 -3.13 66.71
C ILE A 70 -22.34 -4.12 67.13
N ARG A 71 -22.08 -5.02 68.09
CA ARG A 71 -23.08 -5.90 68.69
C ARG A 71 -24.17 -5.12 69.41
N VAL A 72 -23.80 -4.08 70.18
CA VAL A 72 -24.75 -3.16 70.83
C VAL A 72 -25.60 -2.40 69.80
N ALA A 73 -25.03 -2.08 68.64
CA ALA A 73 -25.76 -1.47 67.53
C ALA A 73 -26.67 -2.46 66.76
N GLY A 74 -26.67 -3.74 67.12
CA GLY A 74 -27.53 -4.78 66.54
C GLY A 74 -26.93 -5.55 65.37
N GLY A 75 -25.60 -5.55 65.18
CA GLY A 75 -24.90 -6.36 64.18
C GLY A 75 -24.26 -7.63 64.77
N GLU A 76 -24.33 -8.75 64.03
CA GLU A 76 -23.63 -9.99 64.40
C GLU A 76 -22.18 -9.97 63.91
N VAL A 77 -21.24 -9.90 64.85
CA VAL A 77 -19.81 -9.75 64.57
C VAL A 77 -18.99 -10.88 65.18
N GLU A 78 -18.21 -11.55 64.34
CA GLU A 78 -17.25 -12.57 64.74
C GLU A 78 -15.81 -12.02 64.78
N VAL A 79 -15.09 -12.34 65.86
CA VAL A 79 -13.67 -12.03 66.03
C VAL A 79 -12.89 -13.33 65.83
N LEU A 80 -12.17 -13.42 64.72
CA LEU A 80 -11.43 -14.64 64.34
C LEU A 80 -9.92 -14.42 64.56
N PRO A 81 -9.24 -15.23 65.40
CA PRO A 81 -7.80 -15.08 65.63
C PRO A 81 -7.03 -15.39 64.34
N LEU A 82 -6.09 -14.52 63.99
CA LEU A 82 -5.26 -14.71 62.81
C LEU A 82 -4.07 -15.61 63.18
N GLY A 83 -4.02 -16.80 62.58
CA GLY A 83 -2.81 -17.64 62.58
C GLY A 83 -1.64 -16.92 61.89
N LYS A 84 -0.40 -17.34 62.20
CA LYS A 84 0.89 -16.76 61.73
C LYS A 84 1.14 -16.81 60.21
N ALA A 85 0.23 -16.31 59.37
CA ALA A 85 0.48 -16.08 57.95
C ALA A 85 0.91 -14.61 57.76
N ALA A 86 2.16 -14.41 57.35
CA ALA A 86 2.76 -13.10 57.12
C ALA A 86 1.88 -12.23 56.18
N THR A 87 1.26 -11.19 56.74
CA THR A 87 0.44 -10.21 56.02
C THR A 87 1.36 -9.33 55.16
N ARG A 88 1.67 -9.78 53.94
CA ARG A 88 2.37 -8.93 52.96
C ARG A 88 1.36 -7.99 52.32
N PHE A 89 1.70 -6.70 52.24
CA PHE A 89 0.86 -5.66 51.65
C PHE A 89 1.36 -5.29 50.25
N CYS A 90 0.49 -4.67 49.44
CA CYS A 90 0.86 -4.20 48.12
C CYS A 90 1.76 -2.97 48.20
N ASP A 91 2.85 -2.95 47.42
CA ASP A 91 3.79 -1.81 47.39
C ASP A 91 3.17 -0.52 46.84
N THR A 92 2.12 -0.63 46.01
CA THR A 92 1.40 0.53 45.45
C THR A 92 0.21 0.94 46.32
N HIS A 93 -0.37 0.02 47.09
CA HIS A 93 -1.54 0.26 47.94
C HIS A 93 -1.25 -0.31 49.34
N PRO A 94 -0.61 0.48 50.23
CA PRO A 94 -0.09 -0.01 51.52
C PRO A 94 -1.14 -0.64 52.44
N HIS A 95 -2.41 -0.23 52.31
CA HIS A 95 -3.51 -0.73 53.13
C HIS A 95 -4.20 -1.98 52.56
N ARG A 96 -3.76 -2.50 51.41
CA ARG A 96 -4.37 -3.69 50.77
C ARG A 96 -3.46 -4.90 50.85
N ARG A 97 -4.03 -6.06 51.21
CA ARG A 97 -3.32 -7.35 51.20
C ARG A 97 -2.81 -7.66 49.79
N ALA A 98 -1.55 -8.10 49.72
CA ALA A 98 -0.95 -8.57 48.50
C ALA A 98 -1.63 -9.87 48.04
N ARG A 99 -2.04 -9.91 46.77
CA ARG A 99 -2.56 -11.11 46.14
C ARG A 99 -1.44 -11.96 45.55
N ALA A 100 -0.48 -11.30 44.91
CA ALA A 100 0.61 -11.95 44.19
C ALA A 100 1.85 -11.06 44.14
N ARG A 101 2.96 -11.61 43.66
CA ARG A 101 4.16 -10.84 43.29
C ARG A 101 4.12 -10.53 41.78
N CYS A 102 4.67 -9.39 41.40
CA CYS A 102 4.85 -9.01 40.00
C CYS A 102 5.66 -10.08 39.25
N LYS A 103 5.18 -10.51 38.08
CA LYS A 103 5.78 -11.56 37.25
C LYS A 103 6.95 -11.08 36.40
N GLU A 104 7.17 -9.77 36.30
CA GLU A 104 8.27 -9.21 35.49
C GLU A 104 9.63 -9.61 36.08
N PRO A 105 10.57 -10.14 35.27
CA PRO A 105 11.92 -10.47 35.74
C PRO A 105 12.61 -9.25 36.36
N GLY A 106 13.17 -9.43 37.56
CA GLY A 106 13.80 -8.34 38.31
C GLY A 106 12.85 -7.43 39.09
N CYS A 107 11.52 -7.61 38.99
CA CYS A 107 10.56 -6.92 39.84
C CYS A 107 10.22 -7.78 41.07
N ASN A 108 10.36 -7.21 42.28
CA ASN A 108 9.97 -7.87 43.54
C ASN A 108 8.76 -7.22 44.21
N LYS A 109 7.99 -6.41 43.48
CA LYS A 109 6.83 -5.72 44.04
C LYS A 109 5.65 -6.69 44.23
N TYR A 110 5.00 -6.62 45.39
CA TYR A 110 3.72 -7.21 45.72
C TYR A 110 2.57 -6.38 45.16
N ILE A 111 1.60 -7.07 44.54
CA ILE A 111 0.45 -6.47 43.86
C ILE A 111 -0.85 -6.97 44.51
N CYS A 112 -1.81 -6.07 44.71
CA CYS A 112 -3.16 -6.40 45.19
C CYS A 112 -4.12 -6.73 44.05
N GLU A 113 -5.33 -7.17 44.39
CA GLU A 113 -6.43 -7.44 43.44
C GLU A 113 -6.69 -6.26 42.48
N LEU A 114 -6.65 -5.03 42.99
CA LEU A 114 -6.89 -3.82 42.20
C LEU A 114 -5.78 -3.60 41.15
N CYS A 115 -4.52 -3.85 41.49
CA CYS A 115 -3.41 -3.76 40.55
C CYS A 115 -3.56 -4.78 39.41
N VAL A 116 -3.99 -6.01 39.73
CA VAL A 116 -4.25 -7.06 38.73
C VAL A 116 -5.42 -6.69 37.81
N LYS A 117 -6.50 -6.14 38.37
CA LYS A 117 -7.65 -5.65 37.59
C LYS A 117 -7.25 -4.53 36.63
N ASN A 118 -6.46 -3.56 37.11
CA ASN A 118 -5.94 -2.45 36.28
C ASN A 118 -4.98 -2.94 35.18
N ALA A 119 -4.25 -4.02 35.43
CA ALA A 119 -3.40 -4.69 34.44
C ALA A 119 -4.17 -5.68 33.53
N LYS A 120 -5.51 -5.62 33.48
CA LYS A 120 -6.40 -6.51 32.72
C LYS A 120 -6.16 -8.00 33.02
N GLY A 121 -6.01 -8.34 34.29
CA GLY A 121 -5.78 -9.70 34.77
C GLY A 121 -4.32 -10.16 34.73
N LYS A 122 -3.37 -9.32 34.27
CA LYS A 122 -1.95 -9.65 34.29
C LYS A 122 -1.35 -9.41 35.66
N LEU A 123 -0.49 -10.32 36.11
CA LEU A 123 0.26 -10.19 37.37
C LEU A 123 1.45 -9.23 37.21
N LEU A 124 1.19 -7.97 36.84
CA LEU A 124 2.19 -6.93 36.65
C LEU A 124 1.86 -5.73 37.54
N CYS A 125 2.88 -5.11 38.13
CA CYS A 125 2.70 -3.82 38.80
C CYS A 125 2.45 -2.69 37.75
N PRO A 126 1.93 -1.53 38.14
CA PRO A 126 1.60 -0.46 37.20
C PRO A 126 2.78 0.00 36.32
N GLU A 127 3.98 0.10 36.90
CA GLU A 127 5.20 0.46 36.18
C GLU A 127 5.60 -0.61 35.15
N CYS A 128 5.59 -1.89 35.54
CA CYS A 128 5.88 -2.98 34.61
C CYS A 128 4.81 -3.12 33.52
N TYR A 129 3.55 -2.85 33.85
CA TYR A 129 2.45 -2.90 32.88
C TYR A 129 2.56 -1.78 31.82
N THR A 130 2.98 -0.57 32.21
CA THR A 130 3.23 0.51 31.23
C THR A 130 4.41 0.19 30.32
N ARG A 131 5.52 -0.37 30.85
CA ARG A 131 6.64 -0.89 30.04
C ARG A 131 6.21 -2.01 29.10
N TYR A 132 5.41 -2.96 29.59
CA TYR A 132 4.83 -4.04 28.79
C TYR A 132 3.98 -3.49 27.64
N LYS A 133 3.13 -2.48 27.90
CA LYS A 133 2.30 -1.83 26.88
C LYS A 133 3.17 -1.16 25.81
N ARG A 134 4.21 -0.41 26.21
CA ARG A 134 5.16 0.24 25.28
C ARG A 134 5.90 -0.79 24.42
N ARG A 135 6.45 -1.85 25.03
CA ARG A 135 7.15 -2.92 24.30
C ARG A 135 6.22 -3.63 23.32
N ARG A 136 4.96 -3.90 23.70
CA ARG A 136 3.97 -4.52 22.80
C ARG A 136 3.65 -3.63 21.61
N VAL A 137 3.46 -2.33 21.81
CA VAL A 137 3.23 -1.38 20.72
C VAL A 137 4.44 -1.33 19.76
N LEU A 138 5.66 -1.28 20.29
CA LEU A 138 6.88 -1.31 19.47
C LEU A 138 7.03 -2.62 18.68
N ILE A 139 6.73 -3.77 19.29
CA ILE A 139 6.75 -5.06 18.59
C ILE A 139 5.69 -5.09 17.49
N THR A 140 4.45 -4.68 17.79
CA THR A 140 3.37 -4.65 16.78
C THR A 140 3.73 -3.74 15.61
N LEU A 141 4.23 -2.53 15.88
CA LEU A 141 4.71 -1.61 14.84
C LEU A 141 5.87 -2.20 14.04
N GLY A 142 6.83 -2.85 14.72
CA GLY A 142 7.94 -3.55 14.07
C GLY A 142 7.48 -4.70 13.15
N THR A 143 6.52 -5.52 13.58
CA THR A 143 5.95 -6.57 12.73
C THR A 143 5.19 -6.01 11.54
N VAL A 144 4.42 -4.91 11.72
CA VAL A 144 3.70 -4.27 10.63
C VAL A 144 4.69 -3.67 9.63
N ALA A 145 5.70 -2.94 10.09
CA ALA A 145 6.75 -2.39 9.25
C ALA A 145 7.54 -3.49 8.51
N GLY A 146 7.88 -4.59 9.20
CA GLY A 146 8.53 -5.75 8.59
C GLY A 146 7.68 -6.42 7.51
N LEU A 147 6.36 -6.53 7.72
CA LEU A 147 5.43 -7.04 6.71
C LEU A 147 5.38 -6.11 5.49
N PHE A 148 5.30 -4.80 5.68
CA PHE A 148 5.36 -3.82 4.58
C PHE A 148 6.69 -3.88 3.83
N PHE A 149 7.81 -4.01 4.53
CA PHE A 149 9.13 -4.15 3.90
C PHE A 149 9.24 -5.44 3.08
N THR A 150 8.70 -6.55 3.60
CA THR A 150 8.67 -7.84 2.89
C THR A 150 7.79 -7.77 1.65
N ILE A 151 6.61 -7.15 1.75
CA ILE A 151 5.71 -6.95 0.61
C ILE A 151 6.38 -6.06 -0.45
N TYR A 152 7.01 -4.96 -0.02
CA TYR A 152 7.74 -4.07 -0.92
C TYR A 152 8.86 -4.81 -1.65
N PHE A 153 9.69 -5.55 -0.93
CA PHE A 153 10.78 -6.34 -1.52
C PHE A 153 10.25 -7.43 -2.45
N TYR A 154 9.15 -8.10 -2.09
CA TYR A 154 8.51 -9.07 -2.96
C TYR A 154 7.97 -8.42 -4.24
N MET A 155 7.37 -7.22 -4.15
CA MET A 155 6.86 -6.50 -5.31
C MET A 155 7.98 -6.06 -6.26
N THR A 156 9.08 -5.50 -5.73
CA THR A 156 10.23 -5.10 -6.55
C THR A 156 10.91 -6.32 -7.18
N TYR A 157 11.15 -7.37 -6.39
CA TYR A 157 11.73 -8.61 -6.89
C TYR A 157 10.84 -9.31 -7.91
N ALA A 158 9.51 -9.27 -7.74
CA ALA A 158 8.57 -9.84 -8.71
C ALA A 158 8.61 -9.12 -10.07
N GLN A 159 8.83 -7.80 -10.10
CA GLN A 159 8.99 -7.06 -11.36
C GLN A 159 10.26 -7.48 -12.10
N ASP A 160 11.38 -7.59 -11.39
CA ASP A 160 12.65 -8.07 -11.97
C ASP A 160 12.55 -9.54 -12.40
N LEU A 161 11.84 -10.37 -11.63
CA LEU A 161 11.58 -11.77 -11.97
C LEU A 161 10.72 -11.89 -13.23
N LYS A 162 9.67 -11.06 -13.38
CA LYS A 162 8.86 -11.00 -14.61
C LYS A 162 9.70 -10.62 -15.83
N ARG A 163 10.56 -9.61 -15.71
CA ARG A 163 11.49 -9.21 -16.78
C ARG A 163 12.45 -10.33 -17.14
N TRP A 164 13.02 -10.99 -16.13
CA TRP A 164 13.92 -12.12 -16.32
C TRP A 164 13.22 -13.31 -17.00
N PHE A 165 11.99 -13.65 -16.59
CA PHE A 165 11.20 -14.68 -17.25
C PHE A 165 10.89 -14.33 -18.71
N ARG A 166 10.56 -13.08 -19.01
CA ARG A 166 10.30 -12.62 -20.39
C ARG A 166 11.56 -12.66 -21.25
N TYR A 167 12.72 -12.33 -20.69
CA TYR A 167 14.01 -12.50 -21.37
C TYR A 167 14.31 -13.98 -21.70
N LEU A 168 13.97 -14.89 -20.80
CA LEU A 168 14.17 -16.32 -21.02
C LEU A 168 13.13 -16.97 -21.93
N TYR A 169 11.90 -16.44 -21.94
CA TYR A 169 10.76 -16.90 -22.74
C TYR A 169 10.20 -15.71 -23.49
N VAL A 170 10.83 -15.37 -24.61
CA VAL A 170 10.28 -14.39 -25.55
C VAL A 170 9.18 -15.09 -26.35
N ASP A 171 7.93 -14.74 -26.04
CA ASP A 171 6.74 -15.18 -26.77
C ASP A 171 6.21 -14.03 -27.63
N THR A 172 5.44 -14.36 -28.66
CA THR A 172 4.83 -13.36 -29.53
C THR A 172 3.76 -12.59 -28.75
N THR A 173 4.00 -11.30 -28.55
CA THR A 173 3.02 -10.41 -27.89
C THR A 173 1.94 -10.03 -28.89
N ARG A 174 0.67 -10.23 -28.54
CA ARG A 174 -0.46 -9.86 -29.39
C ARG A 174 -1.09 -8.56 -28.94
N VAL A 175 -1.17 -7.59 -29.84
CA VAL A 175 -1.76 -6.27 -29.60
C VAL A 175 -2.93 -6.03 -30.54
N ALA A 176 -4.10 -5.69 -30.00
CA ALA A 176 -5.23 -5.24 -30.79
C ALA A 176 -5.35 -3.71 -30.73
N LEU A 177 -5.30 -3.06 -31.90
CA LEU A 177 -5.59 -1.65 -32.08
C LEU A 177 -7.07 -1.49 -32.44
N VAL A 178 -7.87 -0.93 -31.54
CA VAL A 178 -9.30 -0.71 -31.72
C VAL A 178 -9.56 0.75 -32.05
N PHE A 179 -9.79 1.05 -33.32
CA PHE A 179 -10.07 2.38 -33.82
C PHE A 179 -11.53 2.78 -33.56
N THR A 180 -11.68 3.97 -33.01
CA THR A 180 -12.95 4.55 -32.60
C THR A 180 -13.01 6.01 -33.05
N SER A 181 -14.22 6.51 -33.29
CA SER A 181 -14.47 7.93 -33.52
C SER A 181 -15.76 8.34 -32.82
N ARG A 182 -15.83 9.59 -32.32
CA ARG A 182 -17.07 10.14 -31.77
C ARG A 182 -18.15 10.32 -32.83
N THR A 183 -17.72 10.56 -34.07
CA THR A 183 -18.59 10.74 -35.22
C THR A 183 -18.03 9.93 -36.37
N LEU A 184 -18.81 8.98 -36.87
CA LEU A 184 -18.45 8.22 -38.06
C LEU A 184 -18.64 9.12 -39.29
N ASN A 185 -17.67 10.00 -39.54
CA ASN A 185 -17.61 10.83 -40.75
C ASN A 185 -16.75 10.16 -41.83
N GLU A 186 -16.96 10.57 -43.08
CA GLU A 186 -16.19 10.05 -44.22
C GLU A 186 -14.70 10.28 -44.06
N ASP A 187 -14.28 11.41 -43.47
CA ASP A 187 -12.86 11.72 -43.25
C ASP A 187 -12.17 10.73 -42.30
N ALA A 188 -12.79 10.37 -41.17
CA ALA A 188 -12.23 9.38 -40.25
C ALA A 188 -12.20 7.98 -40.88
N GLY A 189 -13.24 7.62 -41.65
CA GLY A 189 -13.28 6.37 -42.39
C GLY A 189 -12.17 6.29 -43.44
N ALA A 190 -11.98 7.35 -44.23
CA ALA A 190 -10.94 7.44 -45.24
C ALA A 190 -9.53 7.41 -44.63
N TYR A 191 -9.32 8.12 -43.51
CA TYR A 191 -8.05 8.06 -42.77
C TYR A 191 -7.77 6.66 -42.23
N TYR A 192 -8.76 6.02 -41.59
CA TYR A 192 -8.63 4.66 -41.08
C TYR A 192 -8.29 3.66 -42.21
N LEU A 193 -9.00 3.73 -43.33
CA LEU A 193 -8.73 2.86 -44.50
C LEU A 193 -7.32 3.11 -45.05
N LYS A 194 -6.90 4.37 -45.18
CA LYS A 194 -5.55 4.71 -45.63
C LYS A 194 -4.46 4.13 -44.70
N MET A 195 -4.68 4.22 -43.39
CA MET A 195 -3.69 3.81 -42.39
C MET A 195 -3.75 2.32 -42.03
N SER A 196 -4.70 1.56 -42.58
CA SER A 196 -4.84 0.11 -42.42
C SER A 196 -4.45 -0.69 -43.67
N GLN A 197 -4.07 -0.01 -44.75
CA GLN A 197 -3.62 -0.63 -45.98
C GLN A 197 -2.09 -0.75 -45.99
N SER A 198 -1.56 -1.96 -45.84
CA SER A 198 -0.16 -2.27 -46.16
C SER A 198 -0.10 -3.29 -47.30
N THR A 199 0.91 -3.14 -48.16
CA THR A 199 1.18 -4.06 -49.27
C THR A 199 1.73 -5.40 -48.78
N GLU A 200 2.44 -5.43 -47.64
CA GLU A 200 3.01 -6.64 -47.02
C GLU A 200 3.02 -6.49 -45.47
N PRO A 201 1.88 -6.76 -44.79
CA PRO A 201 1.80 -6.67 -43.32
C PRO A 201 2.89 -7.52 -42.64
N GLY A 202 3.48 -7.00 -41.55
CA GLY A 202 4.56 -7.67 -40.83
C GLY A 202 5.97 -7.46 -41.40
N THR A 203 6.10 -6.80 -42.56
CA THR A 203 7.41 -6.48 -43.16
C THR A 203 7.68 -4.98 -43.09
N TYR A 204 8.86 -4.60 -42.60
CA TYR A 204 9.25 -3.20 -42.54
C TYR A 204 9.95 -2.74 -43.83
N HIS A 205 9.42 -1.70 -44.48
CA HIS A 205 9.98 -1.11 -45.69
C HIS A 205 10.58 0.28 -45.42
N TYR A 206 11.90 0.40 -45.50
CA TYR A 206 12.60 1.68 -45.28
C TYR A 206 12.32 2.66 -46.42
N GLY A 207 12.02 3.92 -46.08
CA GLY A 207 11.78 5.00 -47.03
C GLY A 207 10.34 5.14 -47.53
N ASP A 208 9.45 4.21 -47.18
CA ASP A 208 8.03 4.27 -47.52
C ASP A 208 7.23 5.07 -46.48
N ALA A 209 5.98 5.43 -46.83
CA ALA A 209 5.05 6.02 -45.86
C ALA A 209 4.51 4.91 -44.97
N HIS A 210 4.67 5.04 -43.65
CA HIS A 210 4.32 3.98 -42.72
C HIS A 210 2.85 4.04 -42.31
N THR A 211 2.26 2.86 -42.19
CA THR A 211 0.90 2.62 -41.74
C THR A 211 0.91 1.93 -40.37
N TYR A 212 -0.27 1.75 -39.77
CA TYR A 212 -0.34 1.10 -38.46
C TYR A 212 -0.06 -0.41 -38.52
N THR A 213 -0.20 -1.03 -39.69
CA THR A 213 0.15 -2.45 -39.92
C THR A 213 1.65 -2.69 -40.10
N ASP A 214 2.47 -1.64 -40.15
CA ASP A 214 3.94 -1.77 -40.29
C ASP A 214 4.65 -1.72 -38.92
N ILE A 215 3.89 -1.56 -37.83
CA ILE A 215 4.42 -1.44 -36.47
C ILE A 215 5.11 -2.73 -36.01
N ASP A 216 4.50 -3.89 -36.26
CA ASP A 216 5.07 -5.20 -35.94
C ASP A 216 6.40 -5.43 -36.67
N GLY A 217 6.46 -5.13 -37.97
CA GLY A 217 7.67 -5.18 -38.77
C GLY A 217 8.76 -4.24 -38.23
N TRP A 218 8.40 -3.02 -37.82
CA TRP A 218 9.33 -2.08 -37.19
C TRP A 218 9.90 -2.64 -35.88
N PHE A 219 9.04 -3.19 -35.00
CA PHE A 219 9.48 -3.82 -33.76
C PHE A 219 10.39 -5.02 -34.05
N GLN A 220 10.06 -5.84 -35.05
CA GLN A 220 10.87 -6.98 -35.47
C GLN A 220 12.27 -6.53 -35.93
N ARG A 221 12.36 -5.47 -36.73
CA ARG A 221 13.63 -4.86 -37.15
C ARG A 221 14.47 -4.45 -35.95
N GLU A 222 13.88 -3.76 -34.98
CA GLU A 222 14.60 -3.33 -33.77
C GLU A 222 15.00 -4.51 -32.88
N PHE A 223 14.18 -5.56 -32.81
CA PHE A 223 14.51 -6.78 -32.07
C PHE A 223 15.73 -7.49 -32.66
N VAL A 224 15.75 -7.68 -33.98
CA VAL A 224 16.91 -8.25 -34.70
C VAL A 224 18.14 -7.38 -34.45
N ARG A 225 18.02 -6.05 -34.51
CA ARG A 225 19.13 -5.13 -34.27
C ARG A 225 19.70 -5.25 -32.84
N GLN A 226 18.85 -5.45 -31.84
CA GLN A 226 19.27 -5.52 -30.43
C GLN A 226 19.78 -6.91 -30.00
N THR A 227 19.25 -7.98 -30.60
CA THR A 227 19.47 -9.36 -30.11
C THR A 227 20.13 -10.29 -31.13
N GLY A 228 20.02 -9.98 -32.42
CA GLY A 228 20.37 -10.87 -33.53
C GLY A 228 19.40 -12.04 -33.73
N GLY A 229 18.28 -12.09 -32.98
CA GLY A 229 17.28 -13.16 -33.08
C GLY A 229 16.25 -12.92 -34.19
N GLU A 230 15.62 -13.99 -34.66
CA GLU A 230 14.66 -13.98 -35.80
C GLU A 230 13.24 -14.42 -35.40
N ILE A 231 12.95 -14.52 -34.10
CA ILE A 231 11.59 -14.87 -33.63
C ILE A 231 10.64 -13.70 -33.84
N ASN A 232 9.37 -13.99 -34.17
CA ASN A 232 8.34 -12.97 -34.23
C ASN A 232 7.95 -12.54 -32.82
N ILE A 233 8.19 -11.27 -32.48
CA ILE A 233 7.99 -10.75 -31.13
C ILE A 233 6.66 -10.03 -30.92
N LEU A 234 6.02 -9.58 -32.00
CA LEU A 234 4.86 -8.71 -31.92
C LEU A 234 3.92 -9.00 -33.09
N GLU A 235 2.64 -9.14 -32.81
CA GLU A 235 1.56 -9.24 -33.79
C GLU A 235 0.57 -8.11 -33.51
N VAL A 236 0.32 -7.26 -34.51
CA VAL A 236 -0.56 -6.08 -34.37
C VAL A 236 -1.75 -6.23 -35.28
N ASP A 237 -2.94 -6.38 -34.69
CA ASP A 237 -4.20 -6.48 -35.42
C ASP A 237 -5.04 -5.22 -35.27
N LEU A 238 -5.70 -4.82 -36.36
CA LEU A 238 -6.54 -3.62 -36.40
C LEU A 238 -8.02 -3.98 -36.42
N TYR A 239 -8.79 -3.30 -35.58
CA TYR A 239 -10.24 -3.40 -35.50
C TYR A 239 -10.87 -2.02 -35.58
N GLY A 240 -11.94 -1.85 -36.34
CA GLY A 240 -12.62 -0.56 -36.49
C GLY A 240 -13.13 -0.30 -37.90
N LEU A 241 -13.72 0.86 -38.15
CA LEU A 241 -13.92 2.00 -37.25
C LEU A 241 -15.23 1.88 -36.45
N TYR A 242 -15.18 2.02 -35.12
CA TYR A 242 -16.38 1.97 -34.26
C TYR A 242 -16.79 3.35 -33.72
N GLU A 243 -18.07 3.49 -33.35
CA GLU A 243 -18.54 4.69 -32.66
C GLU A 243 -18.13 4.66 -31.18
N LEU A 244 -17.58 5.77 -30.68
CA LEU A 244 -17.18 5.94 -29.28
C LEU A 244 -18.31 6.58 -28.45
N PRO A 245 -18.97 5.85 -27.53
CA PRO A 245 -20.10 6.36 -26.79
C PRO A 245 -19.67 7.24 -25.60
N GLY A 246 -20.09 8.50 -25.59
CA GLY A 246 -19.89 9.40 -24.45
C GLY A 246 -18.42 9.74 -24.17
N GLU A 247 -18.13 10.18 -22.95
CA GLU A 247 -16.76 10.52 -22.54
C GLU A 247 -16.05 9.33 -21.90
N VAL A 248 -14.79 9.14 -22.29
CA VAL A 248 -13.91 8.13 -21.67
C VAL A 248 -13.58 8.56 -20.24
N PRO A 249 -13.86 7.72 -19.23
CA PRO A 249 -13.52 8.03 -17.84
C PRO A 249 -12.03 8.33 -17.69
N GLN A 250 -11.68 9.39 -16.98
CA GLN A 250 -10.27 9.66 -16.68
C GLN A 250 -9.73 8.64 -15.67
N ARG A 251 -8.52 8.14 -15.90
CA ARG A 251 -7.79 7.33 -14.92
C ARG A 251 -7.25 8.21 -13.78
N ALA A 252 -6.85 7.58 -12.67
CA ALA A 252 -5.98 8.26 -11.72
C ALA A 252 -4.58 8.48 -12.30
N ARG A 253 -4.00 9.67 -12.07
CA ARG A 253 -2.59 9.95 -12.40
C ARG A 253 -1.68 9.23 -11.41
N GLY A 254 -0.73 8.46 -11.94
CA GLY A 254 0.25 7.67 -11.18
C GLY A 254 -0.32 6.39 -10.53
N ASP A 255 0.58 5.55 -10.02
CA ASP A 255 0.27 4.29 -9.33
C ASP A 255 -0.14 4.51 -7.87
N THR A 256 -1.00 5.50 -7.62
CA THR A 256 -1.47 5.77 -6.27
C THR A 256 -2.55 4.75 -5.90
N LEU A 257 -2.29 3.94 -4.86
CA LEU A 257 -3.24 2.99 -4.25
C LEU A 257 -4.36 3.70 -3.45
N THR A 258 -4.77 4.88 -3.91
CA THR A 258 -5.87 5.64 -3.32
C THR A 258 -7.18 4.99 -3.71
N TYR A 259 -8.15 4.93 -2.79
CA TYR A 259 -9.49 4.38 -3.05
C TYR A 259 -10.15 5.00 -4.30
N GLN A 260 -10.04 6.32 -4.45
CA GLN A 260 -10.55 7.03 -5.64
C GLN A 260 -9.85 6.58 -6.93
N GLY A 261 -8.54 6.29 -6.88
CA GLY A 261 -7.81 5.80 -8.04
C GLY A 261 -8.20 4.40 -8.45
N LEU A 262 -8.44 3.51 -7.48
CA LEU A 262 -8.98 2.18 -7.76
C LEU A 262 -10.37 2.24 -8.41
N LEU A 263 -11.24 3.16 -7.96
CA LEU A 263 -12.55 3.36 -8.58
C LEU A 263 -12.44 3.91 -10.01
N ALA A 264 -11.57 4.89 -10.24
CA ALA A 264 -11.33 5.47 -11.56
C ALA A 264 -10.81 4.41 -12.55
N ASN A 265 -9.82 3.62 -12.14
CA ASN A 265 -9.24 2.55 -12.96
C ASN A 265 -10.26 1.43 -13.27
N ARG A 266 -11.12 1.10 -12.30
CA ARG A 266 -12.25 0.17 -12.52
C ARG A 266 -13.32 0.73 -13.46
N ALA A 267 -13.56 2.04 -13.45
CA ALA A 267 -14.50 2.68 -14.37
C ALA A 267 -13.93 2.67 -15.80
N PHE A 268 -12.65 3.00 -15.95
CA PHE A 268 -11.90 2.93 -17.21
C PHE A 268 -11.99 1.53 -17.86
N HIS A 269 -11.68 0.48 -17.10
CA HIS A 269 -11.78 -0.90 -17.60
C HIS A 269 -13.20 -1.32 -17.96
N ARG A 270 -14.18 -0.94 -17.14
CA ARG A 270 -15.59 -1.27 -17.40
C ARG A 270 -16.11 -0.60 -18.67
N TYR A 271 -15.69 0.64 -18.93
CA TYR A 271 -16.04 1.38 -20.13
C TYR A 271 -15.62 0.63 -21.40
N PHE A 272 -14.34 0.25 -21.50
CA PHE A 272 -13.84 -0.46 -22.68
C PHE A 272 -14.40 -1.87 -22.81
N LYS A 273 -14.60 -2.58 -21.69
CA LYS A 273 -15.28 -3.89 -21.72
C LYS A 273 -16.71 -3.78 -22.25
N GLN A 274 -17.42 -2.71 -21.92
CA GLN A 274 -18.75 -2.45 -22.47
C GLN A 274 -18.69 -2.13 -23.96
N LEU A 275 -17.71 -1.32 -24.39
CA LEU A 275 -17.50 -1.00 -25.80
C LEU A 275 -17.27 -2.25 -26.66
N LEU A 276 -16.38 -3.16 -26.22
CA LEU A 276 -16.14 -4.43 -26.89
C LEU A 276 -17.42 -5.29 -26.97
N LYS A 277 -18.18 -5.35 -25.87
CA LYS A 277 -19.44 -6.10 -25.82
C LYS A 277 -20.49 -5.55 -26.78
N VAL A 278 -20.64 -4.24 -26.88
CA VAL A 278 -21.60 -3.59 -27.79
C VAL A 278 -21.26 -3.88 -29.25
N ASN A 279 -19.98 -3.92 -29.58
CA ASN A 279 -19.50 -4.22 -30.94
C ASN A 279 -19.28 -5.72 -31.21
N ALA A 280 -19.69 -6.60 -30.29
CA ALA A 280 -19.53 -8.05 -30.38
C ALA A 280 -18.07 -8.51 -30.65
N LEU A 281 -17.09 -7.80 -30.10
CA LEU A 281 -15.68 -8.11 -30.23
C LEU A 281 -15.20 -8.99 -29.07
N ASP A 282 -14.67 -10.16 -29.39
CA ASP A 282 -13.93 -11.00 -28.45
C ASP A 282 -12.44 -10.88 -28.71
N LEU A 283 -11.77 -10.06 -27.91
CA LEU A 283 -10.33 -9.82 -27.98
C LEU A 283 -9.60 -10.45 -26.78
N SER A 284 -10.18 -11.50 -26.19
CA SER A 284 -9.60 -12.17 -25.02
C SER A 284 -8.27 -12.89 -25.30
N ALA A 285 -7.97 -13.16 -26.58
CA ALA A 285 -6.71 -13.77 -27.02
C ALA A 285 -5.53 -12.77 -27.14
N TYR A 286 -5.79 -11.47 -26.99
CA TYR A 286 -4.76 -10.43 -27.07
C TYR A 286 -4.22 -10.10 -25.69
N ASP A 287 -2.91 -9.92 -25.60
CA ASP A 287 -2.24 -9.50 -24.37
C ASP A 287 -2.61 -8.05 -24.03
N TYR A 288 -2.61 -7.19 -25.05
CA TYR A 288 -2.77 -5.75 -24.92
C TYR A 288 -3.83 -5.20 -25.86
N LEU A 289 -4.61 -4.24 -25.36
CA LEU A 289 -5.66 -3.56 -26.11
C LEU A 289 -5.37 -2.06 -26.15
N ILE A 290 -5.30 -1.46 -27.34
CA ILE A 290 -5.11 -0.02 -27.50
C ILE A 290 -6.31 0.55 -28.23
N PHE A 291 -7.10 1.35 -27.52
CA PHE A 291 -8.23 2.06 -28.09
C PHE A 291 -7.75 3.40 -28.66
N VAL A 292 -7.96 3.60 -29.95
CA VAL A 292 -7.52 4.80 -30.67
C VAL A 292 -8.74 5.66 -30.99
N GLU A 293 -8.83 6.85 -30.41
CA GLU A 293 -9.84 7.86 -30.75
C GLU A 293 -9.30 8.74 -31.88
N LEU A 294 -9.89 8.62 -33.07
CA LEU A 294 -9.64 9.52 -34.17
C LEU A 294 -10.43 10.82 -33.96
N THR A 295 -9.73 11.96 -33.89
CA THR A 295 -10.33 13.26 -33.55
C THR A 295 -10.18 14.28 -34.68
N PRO A 296 -11.18 15.13 -34.95
CA PRO A 296 -11.08 16.21 -35.93
C PRO A 296 -10.33 17.42 -35.33
N ASN A 297 -8.99 17.32 -35.18
CA ASN A 297 -7.95 18.36 -34.93
C ASN A 297 -8.22 19.56 -33.98
N THR A 298 -9.33 19.58 -33.24
CA THR A 298 -9.80 20.74 -32.47
C THR A 298 -9.65 20.55 -30.96
N GLY A 299 -9.15 19.39 -30.51
CA GLY A 299 -9.16 19.00 -29.10
C GLY A 299 -7.79 18.65 -28.48
N VAL A 300 -6.71 18.58 -29.25
CA VAL A 300 -5.36 18.32 -28.70
C VAL A 300 -4.70 19.65 -28.39
N GLU A 301 -5.02 20.19 -27.22
CA GLU A 301 -4.55 21.51 -26.76
C GLU A 301 -3.02 21.59 -26.59
N LYS A 302 -2.37 20.42 -26.46
CA LYS A 302 -0.92 20.26 -26.24
C LYS A 302 -0.43 18.97 -26.89
N ASP A 303 0.55 19.12 -27.78
CA ASP A 303 1.07 18.05 -28.62
C ASP A 303 2.32 17.37 -28.02
N TYR A 304 2.24 17.12 -26.71
CA TYR A 304 3.25 16.32 -25.99
C TYR A 304 2.82 14.85 -26.01
N MET A 305 3.75 13.96 -26.35
CA MET A 305 3.48 12.52 -26.51
C MET A 305 2.67 11.91 -25.35
N GLU A 306 3.04 12.22 -24.11
CA GLU A 306 2.39 11.67 -22.91
C GLU A 306 0.96 12.18 -22.66
N GLN A 307 0.55 13.25 -23.34
CA GLN A 307 -0.79 13.83 -23.22
C GLN A 307 -1.75 13.29 -24.29
N LEU A 308 -1.22 12.58 -25.30
CA LEU A 308 -2.03 11.96 -26.35
C LEU A 308 -2.82 10.76 -25.84
N GLY A 309 -2.48 10.18 -24.69
CA GLY A 309 -3.13 8.97 -24.23
C GLY A 309 -2.98 8.67 -22.74
N SER A 310 -3.59 7.57 -22.35
CA SER A 310 -3.58 7.04 -20.99
C SER A 310 -3.58 5.53 -21.05
N PHE A 311 -2.90 4.87 -20.12
CA PHE A 311 -2.89 3.41 -20.04
C PHE A 311 -2.99 2.94 -18.60
N HIS A 312 -3.55 1.76 -18.40
CA HIS A 312 -3.58 1.05 -17.12
C HIS A 312 -3.64 -0.45 -17.39
N ASP A 313 -2.82 -1.21 -16.65
CA ASP A 313 -2.66 -2.66 -16.83
C ASP A 313 -2.37 -3.03 -18.29
N ASN A 314 -3.32 -3.65 -18.98
CA ASN A 314 -3.17 -4.11 -20.35
C ASN A 314 -3.98 -3.30 -21.38
N VAL A 315 -4.55 -2.16 -20.97
CA VAL A 315 -5.39 -1.31 -21.82
C VAL A 315 -4.79 0.09 -21.94
N ALA A 316 -4.64 0.57 -23.17
CA ALA A 316 -4.34 1.96 -23.48
C ALA A 316 -5.48 2.63 -24.24
N PHE A 317 -5.57 3.95 -24.09
CA PHE A 317 -6.46 4.83 -24.82
C PHE A 317 -5.65 6.00 -25.36
N VAL A 318 -5.64 6.19 -26.68
CA VAL A 318 -4.80 7.15 -27.39
C VAL A 318 -5.66 7.99 -28.32
N LYS A 319 -5.44 9.29 -28.35
CA LYS A 319 -6.13 10.25 -29.22
C LYS A 319 -5.21 10.64 -30.36
N ILE A 320 -5.68 10.47 -31.58
CA ILE A 320 -4.95 10.82 -32.81
C ILE A 320 -5.77 11.85 -33.59
N PRO A 321 -5.23 13.06 -33.84
CA PRO A 321 -5.89 14.02 -34.70
C PRO A 321 -5.77 13.62 -36.19
N ILE A 322 -6.90 13.62 -36.90
CA ILE A 322 -6.99 13.23 -38.33
C ILE A 322 -6.56 14.38 -39.25
N ALA A 323 -6.91 15.62 -38.89
CA ALA A 323 -6.47 16.80 -39.61
C ALA A 323 -5.21 17.34 -38.95
N GLY A 324 -4.23 17.79 -39.73
CA GLY A 324 -2.98 18.32 -39.20
C GLY A 324 -1.84 18.20 -40.20
N VAL A 325 -0.93 19.17 -40.21
CA VAL A 325 0.29 19.22 -41.06
C VAL A 325 1.35 18.19 -40.60
N GLN A 326 0.99 17.23 -39.75
CA GLN A 326 1.92 16.31 -39.11
C GLN A 326 2.08 15.04 -39.95
N SER A 327 3.29 14.48 -39.96
CA SER A 327 3.55 13.23 -40.68
C SER A 327 2.79 12.08 -40.01
N ASN A 328 2.14 11.24 -40.83
CA ASN A 328 1.48 10.01 -40.37
C ASN A 328 2.40 9.16 -39.49
N ASP A 329 3.68 9.10 -39.84
CA ASP A 329 4.71 8.38 -39.10
C ASP A 329 4.88 8.83 -37.65
N TYR A 330 4.60 10.10 -37.31
CA TYR A 330 4.62 10.55 -35.91
C TYR A 330 3.54 9.84 -35.08
N TYR A 331 2.34 9.63 -35.66
CA TYR A 331 1.26 8.92 -34.99
C TYR A 331 1.45 7.40 -35.01
N VAL A 332 2.11 6.85 -36.03
CA VAL A 332 2.56 5.45 -36.00
C VAL A 332 3.58 5.25 -34.86
N MET A 333 4.57 6.13 -34.73
CA MET A 333 5.51 6.12 -33.61
C MET A 333 4.81 6.32 -32.26
N THR A 334 3.77 7.15 -32.20
CA THR A 334 2.96 7.34 -30.99
C THR A 334 2.33 6.02 -30.54
N LEU A 335 1.75 5.24 -31.45
CA LEU A 335 1.21 3.93 -31.12
C LEU A 335 2.32 2.95 -30.72
N ALA A 336 3.45 2.94 -31.42
CA ALA A 336 4.61 2.13 -31.04
C ALA A 336 5.13 2.48 -29.63
N TYR A 337 5.14 3.76 -29.27
CA TYR A 337 5.47 4.23 -27.92
C TYR A 337 4.50 3.65 -26.89
N TYR A 338 3.18 3.74 -27.10
CA TYR A 338 2.21 3.18 -26.17
C TYR A 338 2.28 1.65 -26.06
N ILE A 339 2.61 0.94 -27.16
CA ILE A 339 2.90 -0.51 -27.13
C ILE A 339 4.09 -0.78 -26.21
N ALA A 340 5.21 -0.09 -26.38
CA ALA A 340 6.38 -0.27 -25.52
C ALA A 340 6.06 0.04 -24.04
N ARG A 341 5.26 1.07 -23.78
CA ARG A 341 4.82 1.43 -22.41
C ARG A 341 3.94 0.33 -21.79
N LEU A 342 3.03 -0.28 -22.54
CA LEU A 342 2.23 -1.44 -22.10
C LEU A 342 3.09 -2.69 -21.87
N MET A 343 4.13 -2.88 -22.68
CA MET A 343 5.13 -3.92 -22.48
C MET A 343 6.02 -3.66 -21.25
N GLY A 344 5.97 -2.47 -20.64
CA GLY A 344 6.65 -2.15 -19.39
C GLY A 344 7.87 -1.25 -19.53
N ALA A 345 8.11 -0.66 -20.70
CA ALA A 345 9.11 0.40 -20.87
C ALA A 345 8.73 1.64 -20.07
N SER A 346 9.73 2.33 -19.53
CA SER A 346 9.61 3.64 -18.91
C SER A 346 9.44 4.73 -19.98
N SER A 347 8.93 5.90 -19.58
CA SER A 347 9.11 7.10 -20.40
C SER A 347 10.50 7.64 -20.12
N HIS A 348 11.26 7.96 -21.17
CA HIS A 348 12.59 8.55 -21.06
C HIS A 348 12.55 10.04 -21.40
N LEU A 349 11.51 10.72 -20.93
CA LEU A 349 11.33 12.17 -21.00
C LEU A 349 11.49 12.78 -19.60
N ASP A 350 12.04 14.00 -19.53
CA ASP A 350 12.07 14.79 -18.31
C ASP A 350 10.73 15.51 -18.05
N ASP A 351 10.62 16.23 -16.93
CA ASP A 351 9.42 16.99 -16.55
C ASP A 351 9.06 18.10 -17.55
N HIS A 352 9.99 18.47 -18.44
CA HIS A 352 9.81 19.46 -19.49
C HIS A 352 9.51 18.84 -20.87
N GLY A 353 9.51 17.51 -20.98
CA GLY A 353 9.29 16.78 -22.22
C GLY A 353 10.52 16.64 -23.11
N TYR A 354 11.73 16.84 -22.58
CA TYR A 354 12.98 16.58 -23.29
C TYR A 354 13.47 15.14 -23.07
N PRO A 355 14.09 14.51 -24.08
CA PRO A 355 14.69 13.19 -23.92
C PRO A 355 15.78 13.18 -22.84
N LEU A 356 15.72 12.21 -21.93
CA LEU A 356 16.68 12.02 -20.85
C LEU A 356 17.97 11.39 -21.36
N PHE A 357 19.12 12.00 -21.12
CA PHE A 357 20.40 11.39 -21.45
C PHE A 357 20.84 10.40 -20.36
N PRO A 358 21.36 9.19 -20.71
CA PRO A 358 21.52 8.65 -22.06
C PRO A 358 20.33 7.81 -22.57
N GLN A 359 19.34 7.47 -21.73
CA GLN A 359 18.34 6.45 -22.05
C GLN A 359 17.35 6.84 -23.16
N GLY A 360 17.03 8.13 -23.27
CA GLY A 360 16.16 8.71 -24.30
C GLY A 360 16.90 9.18 -25.56
N TYR A 361 18.17 8.80 -25.74
CA TYR A 361 18.97 9.10 -26.93
C TYR A 361 19.16 7.84 -27.77
N ALA A 362 18.99 7.95 -29.09
CA ALA A 362 19.17 6.82 -29.99
C ALA A 362 20.63 6.37 -30.06
N ASN A 363 21.56 7.33 -30.15
CA ASN A 363 23.01 7.12 -30.23
C ASN A 363 23.74 7.98 -29.17
N PRO A 364 23.63 7.62 -27.87
CA PRO A 364 24.20 8.40 -26.76
C PRO A 364 25.74 8.50 -26.80
N GLU A 365 26.42 7.63 -27.54
CA GLU A 365 27.86 7.58 -27.72
C GLU A 365 28.39 8.48 -28.86
N LYS A 366 27.49 9.06 -29.67
CA LYS A 366 27.85 9.89 -30.84
C LYS A 366 28.76 11.07 -30.45
N LYS A 367 29.76 11.37 -31.29
CA LYS A 367 30.65 12.54 -31.16
C LYS A 367 30.73 13.34 -32.47
N PRO A 368 30.39 14.65 -32.44
CA PRO A 368 29.77 15.40 -31.34
C PRO A 368 28.37 14.84 -30.99
N LEU A 369 27.94 14.98 -29.73
CA LEU A 369 26.64 14.45 -29.26
C LEU A 369 25.45 15.05 -30.03
N TYR A 370 25.57 16.32 -30.42
CA TYR A 370 24.56 17.04 -31.17
C TYR A 370 25.06 17.42 -32.58
N PRO A 371 24.18 17.45 -33.58
CA PRO A 371 22.79 16.99 -33.53
C PRO A 371 22.70 15.46 -33.54
N GLN A 372 21.74 14.89 -32.81
CA GLN A 372 21.32 13.52 -33.06
C GLN A 372 20.57 13.44 -34.39
N GLU A 373 20.64 12.30 -35.07
CA GLU A 373 19.93 12.06 -36.33
C GLU A 373 18.61 11.33 -36.13
N ASN A 374 18.50 10.62 -34.99
CA ASN A 374 17.41 9.72 -34.69
C ASN A 374 16.84 10.01 -33.30
N ALA A 375 15.57 9.67 -33.13
CA ALA A 375 14.87 9.66 -31.85
C ALA A 375 14.95 8.26 -31.24
N GLU A 376 15.07 8.19 -29.93
CA GLU A 376 14.80 6.96 -29.20
C GLU A 376 13.27 6.83 -29.02
N LEU A 377 12.70 5.62 -29.16
CA LEU A 377 11.25 5.39 -29.14
C LEU A 377 10.55 6.02 -27.93
N THR A 378 11.10 5.82 -26.73
CA THR A 378 10.59 6.35 -25.46
C THR A 378 11.13 7.72 -25.08
N GLY A 379 12.14 8.22 -25.81
CA GLY A 379 12.55 9.62 -25.85
C GLY A 379 11.72 10.47 -26.83
N CYS A 380 10.96 9.86 -27.75
CA CYS A 380 9.96 10.45 -28.66
C CYS A 380 10.44 11.51 -29.67
N TYR A 381 11.55 12.20 -29.40
CA TYR A 381 12.04 13.36 -30.16
C TYR A 381 13.53 13.21 -30.46
N ILE A 382 13.98 13.87 -31.53
CA ILE A 382 15.39 13.93 -31.95
C ILE A 382 16.07 15.09 -31.19
N PRO A 383 17.07 14.82 -30.32
CA PRO A 383 17.83 15.88 -29.66
C PRO A 383 18.71 16.66 -30.66
N PHE A 384 18.36 17.92 -30.95
CA PHE A 384 19.08 18.72 -31.94
C PHE A 384 20.21 19.54 -31.32
N LYS A 385 19.98 20.14 -30.15
CA LYS A 385 20.95 20.85 -29.28
C LYS A 385 20.49 20.74 -27.82
N PRO A 386 21.27 21.21 -26.82
CA PRO A 386 20.78 21.29 -25.45
C PRO A 386 19.45 22.07 -25.38
N PHE A 387 18.42 21.43 -24.84
CA PHE A 387 17.05 21.98 -24.74
C PHE A 387 16.36 22.32 -26.09
N GLU A 388 16.85 21.78 -27.21
CA GLU A 388 16.24 21.93 -28.53
C GLU A 388 15.98 20.56 -29.13
N ILE A 389 14.72 20.25 -29.40
CA ILE A 389 14.26 18.97 -29.93
C ILE A 389 13.54 19.14 -31.25
N ARG A 390 13.63 18.11 -32.10
CA ARG A 390 12.90 18.02 -33.36
C ARG A 390 12.00 16.79 -33.35
N ARG A 391 10.85 16.91 -34.02
CA ARG A 391 10.02 15.74 -34.29
C ARG A 391 10.63 14.90 -35.40
N ILE A 392 10.29 13.64 -35.36
CA ILE A 392 10.54 12.73 -36.47
C ILE A 392 9.67 13.15 -37.66
N THR A 393 10.22 13.00 -38.85
CA THR A 393 9.47 13.12 -40.10
C THR A 393 9.05 11.76 -40.62
N THR A 394 9.80 10.72 -40.24
CA THR A 394 9.56 9.33 -40.63
C THR A 394 9.89 8.35 -39.50
N LEU A 395 9.27 7.18 -39.51
CA LEU A 395 9.53 6.09 -38.57
C LEU A 395 10.96 5.52 -38.71
N ASP A 396 11.61 5.73 -39.85
CA ASP A 396 13.02 5.39 -40.08
C ASP A 396 13.99 6.12 -39.15
N GLN A 397 13.58 7.28 -38.64
CA GLN A 397 14.35 8.09 -37.68
C GLN A 397 14.18 7.61 -36.24
N VAL A 398 13.47 6.49 -36.00
CA VAL A 398 13.17 5.99 -34.65
C VAL A 398 13.90 4.69 -34.40
N TYR A 399 14.60 4.63 -33.28
CA TYR A 399 15.34 3.46 -32.82
C TYR A 399 14.92 3.11 -31.39
N LEU A 400 14.97 1.82 -31.08
CA LEU A 400 14.71 1.33 -29.73
C LEU A 400 16.02 1.27 -28.93
N GLY A 401 16.14 2.08 -27.88
CA GLY A 401 17.37 2.17 -27.09
C GLY A 401 17.67 0.92 -26.25
N ALA A 402 18.91 0.76 -25.81
CA ALA A 402 19.33 -0.38 -24.98
C ALA A 402 18.55 -0.46 -23.66
N GLN A 403 18.26 0.69 -23.05
CA GLN A 403 17.44 0.76 -21.83
C GLN A 403 16.03 0.24 -22.09
N THR A 404 15.38 0.71 -23.16
CA THR A 404 14.03 0.28 -23.56
C THR A 404 14.00 -1.22 -23.85
N ALA A 405 14.99 -1.75 -24.58
CA ALA A 405 15.12 -3.19 -24.87
C ALA A 405 15.23 -4.04 -23.60
N TYR A 406 15.97 -3.55 -22.60
CA TYR A 406 16.06 -4.21 -21.30
C TYR A 406 14.73 -4.18 -20.54
N GLU A 407 14.04 -3.04 -20.54
CA GLU A 407 12.80 -2.87 -19.78
C GLU A 407 11.65 -3.72 -20.30
N ILE A 408 11.54 -3.85 -21.63
CA ILE A 408 10.55 -4.73 -22.27
C ILE A 408 10.98 -6.21 -22.27
N GLY A 409 12.21 -6.50 -21.85
CA GLY A 409 12.70 -7.86 -21.62
C GLY A 409 13.36 -8.55 -22.82
N TRP A 410 13.86 -7.79 -23.80
CA TRP A 410 14.57 -8.37 -24.96
C TRP A 410 16.03 -8.71 -24.68
N ILE A 411 16.70 -7.89 -23.87
CA ILE A 411 18.11 -8.07 -23.53
C ILE A 411 18.32 -8.13 -22.03
N SER A 412 19.39 -8.79 -21.60
CA SER A 412 19.78 -8.86 -20.20
C SER A 412 20.35 -7.52 -19.70
N LYS A 413 20.37 -7.34 -18.38
CA LYS A 413 20.99 -6.18 -17.74
C LYS A 413 22.47 -6.02 -18.15
N GLY A 414 23.21 -7.12 -18.25
CA GLY A 414 24.62 -7.10 -18.65
C GLY A 414 24.83 -6.63 -20.09
N GLN A 415 23.96 -7.04 -21.02
CA GLN A 415 24.00 -6.55 -22.41
C GLN A 415 23.70 -5.05 -22.47
N ARG A 416 22.67 -4.59 -21.74
CA ARG A 416 22.33 -3.16 -21.64
C ARG A 416 23.49 -2.34 -21.06
N ASP A 417 24.05 -2.77 -19.93
CA ASP A 417 25.18 -2.08 -19.29
C ASP A 417 26.38 -2.01 -20.24
N GLY A 418 26.67 -3.09 -20.97
CA GLY A 418 27.72 -3.14 -22.00
C GLY A 418 27.58 -2.08 -23.09
N GLN A 419 26.37 -1.83 -23.60
CA GLN A 419 26.13 -0.80 -24.60
C GLN A 419 26.38 0.63 -24.06
N TYR A 420 26.13 0.86 -22.76
CA TYR A 420 26.35 2.17 -22.12
C TYR A 420 27.76 2.36 -21.53
N GLN A 421 28.62 1.34 -21.49
CA GLN A 421 29.98 1.46 -20.92
C GLN A 421 30.81 2.58 -21.57
N ASN A 422 30.66 2.77 -22.87
CA ASN A 422 31.37 3.82 -23.61
C ASN A 422 30.79 5.21 -23.38
N VAL A 423 29.59 5.32 -22.82
CA VAL A 423 28.91 6.57 -22.50
C VAL A 423 29.30 7.05 -21.10
N SER A 424 29.45 6.15 -20.13
CA SER A 424 29.78 6.48 -18.73
C SER A 424 31.25 6.86 -18.48
N ASN A 425 32.14 6.50 -19.40
CA ASN A 425 33.57 6.88 -19.33
C ASN A 425 33.85 8.23 -20.01
N GLN A 426 32.82 9.03 -20.25
CA GLN A 426 32.84 10.36 -20.86
C GLN A 426 32.28 11.38 -19.88
#